data_AF-A0A930RFX4-F1
#
_entry.id   AF-A0A930RFX4-F1
#
_cell.length_a   1.000
_cell.length_b   1.000
_cell.length_c   1.000
_cell.angle_alpha   90.00
_cell.angle_beta   90.00
_cell.angle_gamma   90.00
#
_symmetry.space_group_name_H-M   'P 1'
#
loop_
_entity.id
_entity.type
_entity.pdbx_description
1 polymer ?
#
loop_
_entity_poly.entity_id
_entity_poly.type
_entity_poly.pdbx_seq_one_letter_code
_entity_poly.pdbx_strand_id
1 'polypeptide(L)'
;QTPNPAPVLGKVLADNPAAQAGLMANDRIIAIDGKPIETWQEMVDAIRTNHGTVPMTMQVERNEQELTVSVTPHYDASQQRGYIGIVNAYTSTYPGFFQSISMAFERTGMIVVMMLDALYRIILELSGSELAGPIGVAQMAGEVAEMGIVPLLNFAALLSLNLAIINLLPVPALDGGHFLTLCVEAVRGKPLSPKVMHYIQNAGVGLIILLMLLAMKNDVVRIFAGG
;
A
#
# COMPACT_ATOMS: atom_id res chain seq x y z
N GLN A 1 -13.40 -4.78 0.95
CA GLN A 1 -13.44 -5.99 0.13
C GLN A 1 -12.47 -6.98 0.73
N THR A 2 -12.94 -8.13 1.18
CA THR A 2 -12.06 -9.22 1.63
C THR A 2 -11.84 -10.15 0.44
N PRO A 3 -10.60 -10.60 0.18
CA PRO A 3 -10.37 -11.65 -0.81
C PRO A 3 -11.21 -12.87 -0.44
N ASN A 4 -11.85 -13.50 -1.42
CA ASN A 4 -12.49 -14.79 -1.16
C ASN A 4 -11.36 -15.77 -0.77
N PRO A 5 -11.45 -16.43 0.40
CA PRO A 5 -10.45 -17.41 0.79
C PRO A 5 -10.45 -18.60 -0.18
N ALA A 6 -11.57 -18.89 -0.87
CA ALA A 6 -11.62 -19.95 -1.85
C ALA A 6 -10.85 -19.59 -3.14
N PRO A 7 -10.22 -20.58 -3.81
CA PRO A 7 -9.45 -20.39 -5.04
C PRO A 7 -10.37 -20.19 -6.27
N VAL A 8 -11.20 -19.15 -6.23
CA VAL A 8 -12.14 -18.79 -7.30
C VAL A 8 -11.65 -17.58 -8.06
N LEU A 9 -11.52 -17.72 -9.38
CA LEU A 9 -11.06 -16.65 -10.26
C LEU A 9 -12.14 -15.57 -10.38
N GLY A 10 -11.81 -14.32 -10.06
CA GLY A 10 -12.72 -13.18 -10.20
C GLY A 10 -12.68 -12.58 -11.60
N LYS A 11 -11.48 -12.20 -12.04
CA LYS A 11 -11.24 -11.69 -13.39
C LYS A 11 -9.98 -12.34 -13.97
N VAL A 12 -10.04 -12.73 -15.23
CA VAL A 12 -8.89 -13.16 -16.01
C VAL A 12 -8.50 -12.01 -16.94
N LEU A 13 -7.24 -11.57 -16.87
CA LEU A 13 -6.75 -10.46 -17.69
C LEU A 13 -6.50 -10.93 -19.12
N ALA A 14 -6.92 -10.13 -20.10
CA ALA A 14 -6.65 -10.41 -21.52
C ALA A 14 -5.13 -10.51 -21.78
N ASP A 15 -4.75 -11.26 -22.81
CA ASP A 15 -3.37 -11.46 -23.27
C ASP A 15 -2.40 -12.09 -22.27
N ASN A 16 -2.91 -12.60 -21.14
CA ASN A 16 -2.10 -13.27 -20.12
C ASN A 16 -2.22 -14.81 -20.20
N PRO A 17 -1.28 -15.56 -19.58
CA PRO A 17 -1.26 -17.02 -19.66
C PRO A 17 -2.58 -17.71 -19.27
N ALA A 18 -3.28 -17.22 -18.24
CA ALA A 18 -4.56 -17.78 -17.84
C ALA A 18 -5.62 -17.66 -18.93
N ALA A 19 -5.69 -16.52 -19.62
CA ALA A 19 -6.62 -16.33 -20.73
C ALA A 19 -6.26 -17.22 -21.93
N GLN A 20 -4.97 -17.32 -22.26
CA GLN A 20 -4.48 -18.18 -23.35
C GLN A 20 -4.76 -19.66 -23.11
N ALA A 21 -4.70 -20.09 -21.84
CA ALA A 21 -5.04 -21.43 -21.41
C ALA A 21 -6.57 -21.67 -21.33
N GLY A 22 -7.40 -20.65 -21.56
CA GLY A 22 -8.85 -20.77 -21.57
C GLY A 22 -9.49 -20.74 -20.18
N LEU A 23 -8.78 -20.27 -19.15
CA LEU A 23 -9.37 -19.97 -17.84
C LEU A 23 -10.33 -18.78 -17.95
N MET A 24 -11.41 -18.85 -17.17
CA MET A 24 -12.49 -17.87 -17.19
C MET A 24 -12.80 -17.38 -15.78
N ALA A 25 -13.53 -16.26 -15.71
CA ALA A 25 -14.09 -15.80 -14.43
C ALA A 25 -15.06 -16.86 -13.87
N ASN A 26 -15.09 -16.98 -12.54
CA ASN A 26 -15.81 -17.97 -11.74
C ASN A 26 -15.30 -19.41 -11.81
N ASP A 27 -14.19 -19.66 -12.51
CA ASP A 27 -13.49 -20.94 -12.39
C ASP A 27 -12.99 -21.13 -10.96
N ARG A 28 -13.20 -22.32 -10.40
CA ARG A 28 -12.62 -22.70 -9.12
C ARG A 28 -11.48 -23.67 -9.35
N ILE A 29 -10.28 -23.31 -8.88
CA ILE A 29 -9.12 -24.20 -8.98
C ILE A 29 -9.15 -25.19 -7.82
N ILE A 30 -9.29 -26.48 -8.12
CA ILE A 30 -9.37 -27.55 -7.12
C ILE A 30 -8.01 -28.21 -6.86
N ALA A 31 -7.12 -28.21 -7.86
CA ALA A 31 -5.77 -28.74 -7.72
C ALA A 31 -4.79 -28.11 -8.72
N ILE A 32 -3.51 -28.09 -8.36
CA ILE A 32 -2.38 -27.68 -9.21
C ILE A 32 -1.30 -28.75 -9.13
N ASP A 33 -0.90 -29.29 -10.28
CA ASP A 33 0.12 -30.35 -10.41
C ASP A 33 -0.17 -31.56 -9.50
N GLY A 34 -1.46 -31.92 -9.39
CA GLY A 34 -1.95 -33.01 -8.55
C GLY A 34 -2.02 -32.70 -7.04
N LYS A 35 -1.62 -31.49 -6.61
CA LYS A 35 -1.78 -31.05 -5.23
C LYS A 35 -3.12 -30.33 -5.04
N PRO A 36 -3.96 -30.76 -4.09
CA PRO A 36 -5.20 -30.04 -3.77
C PRO A 36 -4.91 -28.60 -3.35
N ILE A 37 -5.77 -27.68 -3.76
CA ILE A 37 -5.71 -26.26 -3.42
C ILE A 37 -7.03 -25.90 -2.73
N GLU A 38 -6.95 -25.51 -1.47
CA GLU A 38 -8.13 -25.15 -0.67
C GLU A 38 -8.30 -23.64 -0.56
N THR A 39 -7.19 -22.90 -0.67
CA THR A 39 -7.21 -21.44 -0.51
C THR A 39 -6.63 -20.68 -1.69
N TRP A 40 -7.09 -19.43 -1.86
CA TRP A 40 -6.53 -18.49 -2.82
C TRP A 40 -5.04 -18.24 -2.57
N GLN A 41 -4.62 -18.19 -1.31
CA GLN A 41 -3.23 -17.94 -0.94
C GLN A 41 -2.32 -19.11 -1.37
N GLU A 42 -2.76 -20.35 -1.13
CA GLU A 42 -2.07 -21.55 -1.62
C GLU A 42 -1.93 -21.56 -3.13
N MET A 43 -3.00 -21.19 -3.84
CA MET A 43 -2.96 -21.06 -5.30
C MET A 43 -1.91 -20.04 -5.75
N VAL A 44 -1.91 -18.85 -5.15
CA VAL A 44 -0.97 -17.78 -5.48
C VAL A 44 0.47 -18.22 -5.20
N ASP A 45 0.72 -18.87 -4.08
CA ASP A 45 2.06 -19.31 -3.71
C ASP A 45 2.57 -20.43 -4.64
N ALA A 46 1.70 -21.36 -5.03
CA ALA A 46 2.02 -22.37 -6.03
C ALA A 46 2.41 -21.74 -7.38
N ILE A 47 1.68 -20.73 -7.85
CA ILE A 47 1.97 -20.04 -9.12
C ILE A 47 3.27 -19.23 -9.01
N ARG A 48 3.47 -18.50 -7.90
CA ARG A 48 4.62 -17.60 -7.72
C ARG A 48 5.95 -18.34 -7.77
N THR A 49 5.99 -19.55 -7.22
CA THR A 49 7.21 -20.39 -7.17
C THR A 49 7.59 -20.96 -8.53
N ASN A 50 6.70 -20.95 -9.52
CA ASN A 50 7.01 -21.36 -10.87
C ASN A 50 7.48 -20.16 -11.72
N HIS A 51 8.76 -20.14 -12.07
CA HIS A 51 9.38 -19.05 -12.84
C HIS A 51 9.10 -19.13 -14.36
N GLY A 52 7.96 -19.70 -14.76
CA GLY A 52 7.50 -19.72 -16.14
C GLY A 52 8.25 -20.66 -17.08
N THR A 53 9.03 -21.59 -16.53
CA THR A 53 9.82 -22.54 -17.32
C THR A 53 9.10 -23.87 -17.54
N VAL A 54 8.09 -24.18 -16.73
CA VAL A 54 7.36 -25.45 -16.78
C VAL A 54 5.86 -25.18 -16.77
N PRO A 55 5.07 -25.79 -17.68
CA PRO A 55 3.61 -25.72 -17.63
C PRO A 55 3.08 -26.35 -16.34
N MET A 56 2.10 -25.69 -15.72
CA MET A 56 1.38 -26.17 -14.55
C MET A 56 0.05 -26.78 -14.99
N THR A 57 -0.26 -27.98 -14.51
CA THR A 57 -1.55 -28.64 -14.76
C THR A 57 -2.54 -28.22 -13.69
N MET A 58 -3.56 -27.47 -14.07
CA MET A 58 -4.63 -27.01 -13.19
C MET A 58 -5.88 -27.86 -13.38
N GLN A 59 -6.44 -28.36 -12.29
CA GLN A 59 -7.78 -28.93 -12.27
C GLN A 59 -8.75 -27.82 -11.85
N VAL A 60 -9.79 -27.64 -12.65
CA VAL A 60 -10.72 -26.52 -12.60
C VAL A 60 -12.14 -27.05 -12.52
N GLU A 61 -12.93 -26.60 -11.56
CA GLU A 61 -14.37 -26.79 -11.52
C GLU A 61 -15.05 -25.59 -12.18
N ARG A 62 -15.75 -25.82 -13.30
CA ARG A 62 -16.53 -24.83 -14.05
C ARG A 62 -17.92 -25.37 -14.30
N ASN A 63 -18.97 -24.70 -13.81
CA ASN A 63 -20.37 -25.13 -13.97
C ASN A 63 -20.58 -26.60 -13.55
N GLU A 64 -20.03 -27.01 -12.40
CA GLU A 64 -20.10 -28.38 -11.86
C GLU A 64 -19.39 -29.45 -12.73
N GLN A 65 -18.58 -29.03 -13.71
CA GLN A 65 -17.73 -29.91 -14.50
C GLN A 65 -16.26 -29.72 -14.15
N GLU A 66 -15.54 -30.82 -13.99
CA GLU A 66 -14.09 -30.80 -13.82
C GLU A 66 -13.40 -30.75 -15.19
N LEU A 67 -12.53 -29.76 -15.36
CA LEU A 67 -11.72 -29.51 -16.53
C LEU A 67 -10.26 -29.54 -16.12
N THR A 68 -9.40 -30.07 -16.98
CA THR A 68 -7.94 -29.98 -16.80
C THR A 68 -7.38 -29.00 -17.81
N VAL A 69 -6.65 -28.00 -17.32
CA VAL A 69 -6.08 -26.91 -18.10
C VAL A 69 -4.59 -26.83 -17.84
N SER A 70 -3.79 -26.69 -18.89
CA SER A 70 -2.34 -26.48 -18.76
C SER A 70 -2.02 -24.99 -18.91
N VAL A 71 -1.41 -24.39 -17.90
CA VAL A 71 -1.04 -22.96 -17.87
C VAL A 71 0.46 -22.82 -17.65
N THR A 72 1.15 -22.11 -18.54
CA THR A 72 2.57 -21.77 -18.35
C THR A 72 2.70 -20.35 -17.82
N PRO A 73 3.13 -20.12 -16.56
CA PRO A 73 3.29 -18.78 -16.02
C PRO A 73 4.29 -17.94 -16.83
N HIS A 74 4.11 -16.63 -16.81
CA HIS A 74 5.16 -15.70 -17.20
C HIS A 74 5.99 -15.32 -15.98
N TYR A 75 7.26 -14.97 -16.20
CA TYR A 75 8.15 -14.52 -15.14
C TYR A 75 8.26 -13.00 -15.15
N ASP A 76 7.93 -12.37 -14.01
CA ASP A 76 8.19 -10.96 -13.77
C ASP A 76 9.56 -10.82 -13.08
N ALA A 77 10.56 -10.36 -13.83
CA ALA A 77 11.92 -10.17 -13.33
C ALA A 77 12.03 -9.04 -12.29
N SER A 78 11.13 -8.05 -12.31
CA SER A 78 11.12 -6.95 -11.35
C SER A 78 10.63 -7.39 -9.97
N GLN A 79 9.68 -8.33 -9.93
CA GLN A 79 9.08 -8.87 -8.71
C GLN A 79 9.58 -10.27 -8.34
N GLN A 80 10.51 -10.83 -9.14
CA GLN A 80 11.06 -12.18 -9.00
C GLN A 80 10.00 -13.26 -8.76
N ARG A 81 8.92 -13.26 -9.55
CA ARG A 81 7.81 -14.20 -9.36
C ARG A 81 7.13 -14.61 -10.66
N GLY A 82 6.56 -15.82 -10.66
CA GLY A 82 5.61 -16.26 -11.67
C GLY A 82 4.25 -15.56 -11.57
N TYR A 83 3.60 -15.33 -12.70
CA TYR A 83 2.22 -14.86 -12.77
C TYR A 83 1.48 -15.41 -13.99
N ILE A 84 0.15 -15.55 -13.87
CA ILE A 84 -0.73 -16.00 -14.96
C ILE A 84 -1.81 -14.98 -15.34
N GLY A 85 -1.85 -13.82 -14.68
CA GLY A 85 -2.80 -12.73 -15.00
C GLY A 85 -4.24 -12.96 -14.51
N ILE A 86 -4.39 -13.32 -13.23
CA ILE A 86 -5.69 -13.52 -12.57
C ILE A 86 -5.90 -12.56 -11.40
N VAL A 87 -7.15 -12.21 -11.14
CA VAL A 87 -7.59 -11.39 -10.00
C VAL A 87 -8.57 -12.20 -9.16
N ASN A 88 -8.46 -12.13 -7.83
CA ASN A 88 -9.36 -12.84 -6.91
C ASN A 88 -10.81 -12.37 -7.08
N ALA A 89 -11.75 -13.32 -7.01
CA ALA A 89 -13.16 -12.99 -6.85
C ALA A 89 -13.37 -12.29 -5.50
N TYR A 90 -13.55 -10.96 -5.50
CA TYR A 90 -13.91 -10.26 -4.28
C TYR A 90 -15.30 -10.67 -3.83
N THR A 91 -15.40 -11.37 -2.70
CA THR A 91 -16.69 -11.48 -2.02
C THR A 91 -16.87 -10.20 -1.21
N SER A 92 -17.84 -9.36 -1.59
CA SER A 92 -18.30 -8.26 -0.75
C SER A 92 -19.11 -8.83 0.41
N THR A 93 -18.45 -9.36 1.43
CA THR A 93 -19.10 -9.52 2.73
C THR A 93 -19.23 -8.12 3.32
N TYR A 94 -20.45 -7.62 3.45
CA TYR A 94 -20.74 -6.42 4.24
C TYR A 94 -20.57 -6.79 5.71
N PRO A 95 -19.46 -6.39 6.36
CA PRO A 95 -19.26 -6.75 7.75
C PRO A 95 -20.34 -6.08 8.59
N GLY A 96 -20.78 -6.74 9.66
CA GLY A 96 -21.66 -6.09 10.63
C GLY A 96 -21.03 -4.81 11.19
N PHE A 97 -21.83 -3.91 11.78
CA PHE A 97 -21.35 -2.62 12.31
C PHE A 97 -20.10 -2.76 13.20
N PHE A 98 -20.15 -3.65 14.20
CA PHE A 98 -19.02 -3.88 15.11
C PHE A 98 -17.81 -4.53 14.42
N GLN A 99 -18.06 -5.45 13.49
CA GLN A 99 -16.99 -6.08 12.71
C GLN A 99 -16.27 -5.04 11.85
N SER A 100 -17.01 -4.11 11.24
CA SER A 100 -16.46 -3.03 10.43
C SER A 100 -15.57 -2.10 11.26
N ILE A 101 -15.94 -1.80 12.51
CA ILE A 101 -15.10 -1.02 13.43
C ILE A 101 -13.80 -1.77 13.73
N SER A 102 -13.87 -3.05 14.10
CA SER A 102 -12.66 -3.85 14.37
C SER A 102 -11.73 -3.92 13.15
N MET A 103 -12.31 -4.16 11.97
CA MET A 103 -11.56 -4.18 10.71
C MET A 103 -10.94 -2.83 10.38
N ALA A 104 -11.60 -1.72 10.72
CA ALA A 104 -11.04 -0.38 10.54
C ALA A 104 -9.80 -0.18 11.42
N PHE A 105 -9.84 -0.57 12.70
CA PHE A 105 -8.67 -0.49 13.58
C PHE A 105 -7.50 -1.34 13.08
N GLU A 106 -7.76 -2.59 12.68
CA GLU A 106 -6.74 -3.48 12.13
C GLU A 106 -6.12 -2.89 10.86
N ARG A 107 -6.96 -2.40 9.95
CA ARG A 107 -6.53 -1.78 8.69
C ARG A 107 -5.71 -0.52 8.93
N THR A 108 -6.17 0.36 9.82
CA THR A 108 -5.43 1.57 10.19
C THR A 108 -4.09 1.21 10.83
N GLY A 109 -4.06 0.22 11.73
CA GLY A 109 -2.81 -0.26 12.33
C GLY A 109 -1.80 -0.76 11.29
N MET A 110 -2.25 -1.57 10.32
CA MET A 110 -1.39 -2.00 9.20
C MET A 110 -0.84 -0.82 8.40
N ILE A 111 -1.69 0.16 8.06
CA ILE A 111 -1.26 1.35 7.32
C ILE A 111 -0.23 2.16 8.13
N VAL A 112 -0.43 2.34 9.43
CA VAL A 112 0.52 3.03 10.31
C VAL A 112 1.88 2.33 10.29
N VAL A 113 1.91 0.99 10.42
CA VAL A 113 3.17 0.23 10.40
C VAL A 113 3.89 0.39 9.05
N MET A 114 3.16 0.30 7.94
CA MET A 114 3.74 0.52 6.60
C MET A 114 4.28 1.95 6.42
N MET A 115 3.57 2.95 6.93
CA MET A 115 4.02 4.35 6.90
C MET A 115 5.28 4.57 7.74
N LEU A 116 5.38 3.94 8.90
CA LEU A 116 6.58 4.00 9.74
C LEU A 116 7.77 3.30 9.07
N ASP A 117 7.57 2.16 8.41
CA ASP A 117 8.61 1.48 7.62
C ASP A 117 9.08 2.36 6.46
N ALA A 118 8.15 2.95 5.71
CA ALA A 118 8.48 3.88 4.63
C ALA A 118 9.28 5.09 5.13
N LEU A 119 8.88 5.68 6.27
CA LEU A 119 9.60 6.79 6.89
C LEU A 119 11.01 6.38 7.33
N TYR A 120 11.16 5.19 7.92
CA TYR A 120 12.44 4.62 8.31
C TYR A 120 13.39 4.50 7.10
N ARG A 121 12.89 3.96 5.98
CA ARG A 121 13.65 3.85 4.72
C ARG A 121 14.05 5.20 4.13
N ILE A 122 13.16 6.19 4.15
CA ILE A 122 13.46 7.54 3.67
C ILE A 122 14.62 8.14 4.46
N ILE A 123 14.62 7.98 5.79
CA ILE A 123 15.63 8.57 6.68
C ILE A 123 16.98 7.83 6.57
N LEU A 124 16.98 6.49 6.49
CA LEU A 124 18.20 5.69 6.61
C LEU A 124 18.75 5.16 5.29
N GLU A 125 17.88 4.87 4.32
CA GLU A 125 18.27 4.33 3.01
C GLU A 125 18.36 5.43 1.93
N LEU A 126 18.23 6.72 2.31
CA LEU A 126 18.26 7.91 1.44
C LEU A 126 17.39 7.80 0.17
N SER A 127 16.34 7.00 0.24
CA SER A 127 15.40 6.74 -0.87
C SER A 127 14.35 7.85 -0.94
N GLY A 128 14.80 9.08 -1.23
CA GLY A 128 13.98 10.29 -1.24
C GLY A 128 13.32 10.63 -2.57
N SER A 129 13.48 9.81 -3.62
CA SER A 129 13.00 10.14 -4.97
C SER A 129 11.48 10.07 -5.14
N GLU A 130 10.76 9.48 -4.18
CA GLU A 130 9.31 9.25 -4.27
C GLU A 130 8.46 10.18 -3.40
N LEU A 131 9.06 11.13 -2.67
CA LEU A 131 8.31 12.03 -1.81
C LEU A 131 7.52 13.06 -2.64
N ALA A 132 6.19 12.93 -2.67
CA ALA A 132 5.31 13.92 -3.28
C ALA A 132 5.25 15.18 -2.41
N GLY A 133 5.54 16.34 -2.99
CA GLY A 133 5.37 17.62 -2.32
C GLY A 133 3.92 18.12 -2.35
N PRO A 134 3.67 19.35 -1.87
CA PRO A 134 2.32 19.92 -1.79
C PRO A 134 1.61 20.00 -3.15
N ILE A 135 2.35 20.22 -4.24
CA ILE A 135 1.79 20.31 -5.58
C ILE A 135 1.41 18.92 -6.07
N GLY A 136 2.30 17.93 -5.88
CA GLY A 136 2.02 16.54 -6.23
C GLY A 136 0.78 15.99 -5.49
N VAL A 137 0.66 16.28 -4.19
CA VAL A 137 -0.51 15.88 -3.39
C VAL A 137 -1.80 16.53 -3.91
N ALA A 138 -1.76 17.82 -4.28
CA ALA A 138 -2.91 18.51 -4.84
C ALA A 138 -3.35 17.92 -6.19
N GLN A 139 -2.40 17.55 -7.05
CA GLN A 139 -2.69 16.88 -8.32
C GLN A 139 -3.31 15.49 -8.10
N MET A 140 -2.69 14.67 -7.24
CA MET A 140 -3.23 13.34 -6.88
C MET A 140 -4.64 13.45 -6.30
N ALA A 141 -4.92 14.47 -5.48
CA ALA A 141 -6.26 14.71 -4.96
C ALA A 141 -7.28 14.97 -6.08
N GLY A 142 -6.89 15.71 -7.12
CA GLY A 142 -7.70 15.95 -8.32
C GLY A 142 -7.99 14.66 -9.09
N GLU A 143 -6.95 13.89 -9.40
CA GLU A 143 -7.07 12.59 -10.09
C GLU A 143 -7.96 11.62 -9.31
N VAL A 144 -7.81 11.55 -7.98
CA VAL A 144 -8.63 10.70 -7.12
C VAL A 144 -10.07 11.20 -7.01
N ALA A 145 -10.29 12.52 -7.03
CA ALA A 145 -11.64 13.09 -7.01
C ALA A 145 -12.43 12.72 -8.28
N GLU A 146 -11.77 12.65 -9.45
CA GLU A 146 -12.38 12.18 -10.69
C GLU A 146 -12.81 10.70 -10.62
N MET A 147 -12.12 9.88 -9.82
CA MET A 147 -12.48 8.49 -9.55
C MET A 147 -13.70 8.33 -8.62
N GLY A 148 -14.18 9.42 -8.01
CA GLY A 148 -15.39 9.48 -7.20
C GLY A 148 -15.17 9.64 -5.70
N ILE A 149 -16.27 9.73 -4.94
CA ILE A 149 -16.23 10.14 -3.53
C ILE A 149 -15.60 9.10 -2.60
N VAL A 150 -15.76 7.80 -2.89
CA VAL A 150 -15.23 6.73 -2.03
C VAL A 150 -13.69 6.68 -2.08
N PRO A 151 -13.05 6.65 -3.27
CA PRO A 151 -11.59 6.83 -3.37
C PRO A 151 -11.10 8.13 -2.72
N LEU A 152 -11.82 9.24 -2.91
CA LEU A 152 -11.45 10.54 -2.33
C LEU A 152 -11.46 10.52 -0.81
N LEU A 153 -12.48 9.92 -0.18
CA LEU A 153 -12.54 9.76 1.27
C LEU A 153 -11.41 8.88 1.80
N ASN A 154 -11.06 7.79 1.09
CA ASN A 154 -9.92 6.95 1.45
C ASN A 154 -8.60 7.71 1.33
N PHE A 155 -8.43 8.52 0.29
CA PHE A 155 -7.24 9.34 0.11
C PHE A 155 -7.13 10.43 1.19
N ALA A 156 -8.23 11.10 1.52
CA ALA A 156 -8.28 12.06 2.62
C ALA A 156 -7.96 11.42 3.97
N ALA A 157 -8.45 10.19 4.23
CA ALA A 157 -8.12 9.43 5.42
C ALA A 157 -6.62 9.08 5.47
N LEU A 158 -6.03 8.67 4.35
CA LEU A 158 -4.60 8.41 4.23
C LEU A 158 -3.76 9.67 4.50
N LEU A 159 -4.11 10.81 3.91
CA LEU A 159 -3.45 12.09 4.18
C LEU A 159 -3.57 12.51 5.65
N SER A 160 -4.75 12.34 6.25
CA SER A 160 -4.99 12.67 7.66
C SER A 160 -4.13 11.81 8.60
N LEU A 161 -3.99 10.52 8.29
CA LEU A 161 -3.13 9.60 9.04
C LEU A 161 -1.66 9.97 8.88
N ASN A 162 -1.22 10.32 7.67
CA ASN A 162 0.13 10.82 7.41
C ASN A 162 0.45 12.07 8.24
N LEU A 163 -0.45 13.05 8.25
CA LEU A 163 -0.29 14.26 9.07
C LEU A 163 -0.21 13.94 10.56
N ALA A 164 -1.01 12.99 11.05
CA ALA A 164 -0.95 12.55 12.44
C ALA A 164 0.41 11.93 12.80
N ILE A 165 0.95 11.07 11.94
CA ILE A 165 2.27 10.44 12.15
C ILE A 165 3.38 11.49 12.08
N ILE A 166 3.36 12.37 11.07
CA ILE A 166 4.36 13.43 10.91
C ILE A 166 4.33 14.39 12.10
N ASN A 167 3.13 14.77 12.58
CA ASN A 167 2.98 15.64 13.75
C ASN A 167 3.53 15.03 15.04
N LEU A 168 3.64 13.70 15.13
CA LEU A 168 4.24 13.01 16.28
C LEU A 168 5.78 12.99 16.22
N LEU A 169 6.39 13.37 15.09
CA LEU A 169 7.85 13.40 14.98
C LEU A 169 8.46 14.46 15.91
N PRO A 170 9.67 14.23 16.43
CA PRO A 170 10.38 15.15 17.32
C PRO A 170 10.96 16.36 16.56
N VAL A 171 10.18 16.95 15.66
CA VAL A 171 10.55 18.12 14.87
C VAL A 171 9.99 19.36 15.57
N PRO A 172 10.82 20.38 15.84
CA PRO A 172 10.33 21.61 16.44
C PRO A 172 9.26 22.28 15.56
N ALA A 173 8.29 22.95 16.19
CA ALA A 173 7.05 23.47 15.58
C ALA A 173 5.93 22.45 15.29
N LEU A 174 6.19 21.13 15.43
CA LEU A 174 5.15 20.10 15.47
C LEU A 174 4.85 19.67 16.92
N ASP A 175 3.73 18.97 17.12
CA ASP A 175 3.28 18.49 18.43
C ASP A 175 4.31 17.55 19.10
N GLY A 176 4.97 16.69 18.33
CA GLY A 176 6.04 15.83 18.81
C GLY A 176 7.29 16.60 19.24
N GLY A 177 7.55 17.77 18.66
CA GLY A 177 8.57 18.70 19.12
C GLY A 177 8.26 19.27 20.50
N HIS A 178 6.99 19.60 20.77
CA HIS A 178 6.55 20.01 22.11
C HIS A 178 6.71 18.88 23.13
N PHE A 179 6.32 17.66 22.78
CA PHE A 179 6.54 16.49 23.61
C PHE A 179 8.03 16.30 23.94
N LEU A 180 8.92 16.41 22.96
CA LEU A 180 10.37 16.33 23.17
C LEU A 180 10.86 17.41 24.14
N THR A 181 10.38 18.66 24.00
CA THR A 181 10.77 19.73 24.94
C THR A 181 10.32 19.44 26.36
N LEU A 182 9.12 18.86 26.55
CA LEU A 182 8.65 18.43 27.86
C LEU A 182 9.50 17.31 28.44
N CYS A 183 9.92 16.33 27.64
CA CYS A 183 10.86 15.29 28.06
C CYS A 183 12.19 15.90 28.52
N VAL A 184 12.71 16.89 27.79
CA VAL A 184 13.95 17.60 28.15
C VAL A 184 13.79 18.38 29.45
N GLU A 185 12.64 19.04 29.66
CA GLU A 185 12.33 19.75 30.91
C GLU A 185 12.18 18.80 32.09
N ALA A 186 11.54 17.65 31.89
CA ALA A 186 11.37 16.62 32.91
C ALA A 186 12.73 16.08 33.39
N VAL A 187 13.66 15.82 32.47
CA VAL A 187 15.03 15.39 32.81
C VAL A 187 15.83 16.51 33.47
N ARG A 188 15.68 17.77 33.01
CA ARG A 188 16.38 18.93 33.57
C ARG A 188 15.82 19.41 34.91
N GLY A 189 14.60 18.99 35.27
CA GLY A 189 13.87 19.45 36.46
C GLY A 189 13.52 20.95 36.45
N LYS A 190 13.67 21.64 35.31
CA LYS A 190 13.38 23.06 35.16
C LYS A 190 12.95 23.40 33.73
N PRO A 191 12.03 24.37 33.56
CA PRO A 191 11.56 24.77 32.25
C PRO A 191 12.69 25.36 31.38
N LEU A 192 12.56 25.23 30.07
CA LEU A 192 13.39 25.94 29.11
C LEU A 192 13.09 27.44 29.18
N SER A 193 14.10 28.27 28.97
CA SER A 193 13.86 29.71 28.97
C SER A 193 13.06 30.09 27.72
N PRO A 194 12.21 31.15 27.78
CA PRO A 194 11.43 31.59 26.63
C PRO A 194 12.27 31.87 25.39
N LYS A 195 13.51 32.35 25.56
CA LYS A 195 14.46 32.57 24.47
C LYS A 195 14.85 31.27 23.78
N VAL A 196 15.18 30.22 24.55
CA VAL A 196 15.55 28.92 24.00
C VAL A 196 14.36 28.29 23.26
N MET A 197 13.16 28.36 23.83
CA MET A 197 11.96 27.86 23.18
C MET A 197 11.69 28.57 21.85
N HIS A 198 11.84 29.90 21.82
CA HIS A 198 11.70 30.69 20.60
C HIS A 198 12.72 30.29 19.51
N TYR A 199 13.99 30.07 19.88
CA TYR A 199 15.00 29.59 18.93
C TYR A 199 14.70 28.20 18.40
N ILE A 200 14.28 27.27 19.27
CA ILE A 200 13.90 25.91 18.89
C ILE A 200 12.71 25.94 17.91
N GLN A 201 11.66 26.71 18.22
CA GLN A 201 10.48 26.84 17.36
C GLN A 201 10.82 27.47 16.01
N ASN A 202 11.56 28.58 15.99
CA ASN A 202 11.95 29.24 14.73
C ASN A 202 12.85 28.34 13.87
N ALA A 203 13.77 27.58 14.49
CA ALA A 203 14.58 26.60 13.78
C ALA A 203 13.71 25.50 13.16
N GLY A 204 12.69 25.03 13.89
CA GLY A 204 11.69 24.09 13.40
C GLY A 204 10.89 24.60 12.21
N VAL A 205 10.30 25.78 12.33
CA VAL A 205 9.56 26.42 11.24
C VAL A 205 10.47 26.63 10.04
N GLY A 206 11.70 27.10 10.25
CA GLY A 206 12.69 27.27 9.19
C GLY A 206 13.03 25.94 8.48
N LEU A 207 13.18 24.85 9.24
CA LEU A 207 13.40 23.51 8.70
C LEU A 207 12.19 23.02 7.89
N ILE A 208 10.97 23.19 8.40
CA ILE A 208 9.74 22.80 7.69
C ILE A 208 9.59 23.57 6.38
N ILE A 209 9.81 24.88 6.40
CA ILE A 209 9.79 25.72 5.20
C ILE A 209 10.86 25.26 4.20
N LEU A 210 12.08 24.98 4.66
CA LEU A 210 13.15 24.48 3.81
C LEU A 210 12.78 23.16 3.14
N LEU A 211 12.23 22.21 3.91
CA LEU A 211 11.77 20.92 3.39
C LEU A 211 10.62 21.09 2.38
N MET A 212 9.66 21.97 2.66
CA MET A 212 8.57 22.30 1.73
C MET A 212 9.12 22.86 0.41
N LEU A 213 10.09 23.77 0.47
CA LEU A 213 10.71 24.35 -0.73
C LEU A 213 11.49 23.29 -1.53
N LEU A 214 12.20 22.38 -0.88
CA LEU A 214 12.90 21.27 -1.55
C LEU A 214 11.91 20.30 -2.20
N ALA A 215 10.84 19.92 -1.51
CA ALA A 215 9.79 19.06 -2.06
C ALA A 215 9.08 19.74 -3.24
N MET A 216 8.74 21.02 -3.12
CA MET A 216 8.12 21.79 -4.19
C MET A 216 9.03 21.92 -5.40
N LYS A 217 10.35 22.12 -5.20
CA LYS A 217 11.32 22.09 -6.30
C LYS A 217 11.29 20.73 -7.03
N ASN A 218 11.25 19.63 -6.28
CA ASN A 218 11.20 18.29 -6.86
C ASN A 218 9.89 18.04 -7.63
N ASP A 219 8.75 18.52 -7.12
CA ASP A 219 7.46 18.47 -7.82
C ASP A 219 7.53 19.23 -9.15
N VAL A 220 8.05 20.46 -9.14
CA VAL A 220 8.20 21.29 -10.35
C VAL A 220 9.10 20.60 -11.37
N VAL A 221 10.26 20.09 -10.95
CA VAL A 221 11.15 19.34 -11.85
C VAL A 221 10.42 18.14 -12.45
N ARG A 222 9.66 17.38 -11.67
CA ARG A 222 8.89 16.23 -12.15
C ARG A 222 7.83 16.61 -13.19
N ILE A 223 7.14 17.73 -12.98
CA ILE A 223 6.11 18.24 -13.91
C ILE A 223 6.73 18.73 -15.22
N PHE A 224 7.87 19.42 -15.17
CA PHE A 224 8.48 20.06 -16.36
C PHE A 224 9.54 19.21 -17.08
N ALA A 225 10.21 18.29 -16.39
CA ALA A 225 11.21 17.40 -16.99
C ALA A 225 10.61 16.12 -17.59
N GLY A 226 9.31 15.87 -17.36
CA GLY A 226 8.68 14.60 -17.70
C GLY A 226 9.11 13.50 -16.73
N GLY A 227 8.17 12.63 -16.35
CA GLY A 227 8.45 11.46 -15.51
C GLY A 227 9.56 10.57 -16.07
#